data_AF-A0A844I433-F1
#
_entry.id   AF-A0A844I433-F1
#
_cell.length_a   1.000
_cell.length_b   1.000
_cell.length_c   1.000
_cell.angle_alpha   90.00
_cell.angle_beta   90.00
_cell.angle_gamma   90.00
#
_symmetry.space_group_name_H-M   'P 1'
#
loop_
_entity.id
_entity.type
_entity.pdbx_description
1 polymer ?
#
loop_
_entity_poly.entity_id
_entity_poly.type
_entity_poly.pdbx_seq_one_letter_code
_entity_poly.pdbx_strand_id
1 'polypeptide(L)' 'MNVRKPLKPGSFIRSGREYLALSEVSRTLNVPAHEVTDAVSLGDLHVERVSGCKVVELAEVMRYISLREARK' A
#
# COMPACT_ATOMS: atom_id res chain seq x y z
N MET A 1 -0.64 -8.14 -27.99
CA MET A 1 -0.62 -9.00 -26.79
C MET A 1 -0.59 -8.09 -25.58
N ASN A 2 -1.64 -8.10 -24.75
CA ASN A 2 -1.67 -7.29 -23.53
C ASN A 2 -0.77 -7.98 -22.50
N VAL A 3 0.50 -7.56 -22.42
CA VAL A 3 1.46 -8.11 -21.46
C VAL A 3 0.99 -7.67 -20.08
N ARG A 4 0.23 -8.53 -19.41
CA ARG A 4 -0.14 -8.32 -18.01
C ARG A 4 1.17 -8.28 -17.22
N LYS A 5 1.55 -7.10 -16.73
CA LYS A 5 2.72 -6.92 -15.87
C LYS A 5 2.62 -7.99 -14.76
N PRO A 6 3.66 -8.80 -14.51
CA PRO A 6 3.58 -9.83 -13.49
C PRO A 6 3.22 -9.18 -12.16
N LEU A 7 2.07 -9.56 -11.60
CA LEU A 7 1.69 -9.13 -10.26
C LEU A 7 2.65 -9.80 -9.29
N LYS A 8 3.40 -8.99 -8.54
CA LYS A 8 4.26 -9.51 -7.47
C LYS A 8 3.35 -10.06 -6.36
N PRO A 9 3.78 -11.10 -5.62
CA PRO A 9 3.07 -11.53 -4.42
C PRO A 9 2.72 -10.34 -3.52
N GLY A 10 1.48 -10.30 -3.02
CA GLY A 10 0.97 -9.16 -2.24
C GLY A 10 0.54 -7.95 -3.08
N SER A 11 0.54 -8.00 -4.41
CA SER A 11 -0.10 -7.00 -5.26
C SER A 11 -1.49 -7.45 -5.69
N PHE A 12 -2.48 -6.55 -5.62
CA PHE A 12 -3.87 -6.84 -5.99
C PHE A 12 -4.41 -5.76 -6.93
N ILE A 13 -5.34 -6.14 -7.80
CA ILE A 13 -6.13 -5.22 -8.61
C ILE A 13 -7.60 -5.50 -8.33
N ARG A 14 -8.36 -4.48 -7.93
CA ARG A 14 -9.81 -4.56 -7.71
C ARG A 14 -10.48 -3.32 -8.25
N SER A 15 -11.45 -3.51 -9.15
CA SER A 15 -12.22 -2.42 -9.76
C SER A 15 -11.34 -1.31 -10.38
N GLY A 16 -10.24 -1.69 -11.04
CA GLY A 16 -9.30 -0.75 -11.68
C GLY A 16 -8.36 -0.03 -10.72
N ARG A 17 -8.41 -0.30 -9.41
CA ARG A 17 -7.48 0.23 -8.42
C ARG A 17 -6.43 -0.81 -8.05
N GLU A 18 -5.21 -0.32 -7.82
CA GLU A 18 -4.08 -1.12 -7.37
C GLU A 18 -3.96 -1.09 -5.84
N TYR A 19 -3.74 -2.24 -5.24
CA TYR A 19 -3.56 -2.38 -3.81
C TYR A 19 -2.30 -3.18 -3.51
N LEU A 20 -1.76 -2.93 -2.33
CA LEU A 20 -0.63 -3.68 -1.79
C LEU A 20 -1.05 -4.36 -0.47
N ALA A 21 -0.62 -5.59 -0.25
CA ALA A 21 -0.69 -6.22 1.06
C ALA A 21 0.02 -5.34 2.07
N LEU A 22 -0.59 -5.15 3.25
CA LEU A 22 -0.02 -4.30 4.29
C LEU A 22 1.40 -4.76 4.70
N SER A 23 1.64 -6.07 4.69
CA SER A 23 2.95 -6.69 4.96
C SER A 23 4.04 -6.34 3.93
N GLU A 24 3.64 -5.98 2.70
CA GLU A 24 4.58 -5.63 1.63
C GLU A 24 4.89 -4.13 1.57
N VAL A 25 4.14 -3.28 2.26
CA VAL A 25 4.28 -1.81 2.19
C VAL A 25 5.67 -1.37 2.62
N SER A 26 6.12 -1.84 3.78
CA SER A 26 7.43 -1.50 4.35
C SER A 26 8.57 -1.84 3.39
N ARG A 27 8.55 -3.04 2.82
CA ARG A 27 9.57 -3.51 1.87
C ARG A 27 9.50 -2.76 0.54
N THR A 28 8.30 -2.57 0.01
CA THR A 28 8.09 -2.01 -1.33
C THR A 28 8.49 -0.54 -1.40
N LEU A 29 8.27 0.19 -0.32
CA LEU A 29 8.43 1.65 -0.29
C LEU A 29 9.55 2.11 0.63
N ASN A 30 10.33 1.17 1.18
CA ASN A 30 11.43 1.43 2.09
C ASN A 30 11.02 2.32 3.28
N VAL A 31 9.84 2.01 3.84
CA VAL A 31 9.26 2.69 5.01
C VAL A 31 9.40 1.78 6.23
N PRO A 32 9.85 2.24 7.40
CA PRO A 32 9.88 1.43 8.59
C PRO A 32 8.49 0.85 8.95
N ALA A 33 8.44 -0.43 9.34
CA ALA A 33 7.17 -1.09 9.64
C ALA A 33 6.37 -0.43 10.79
N HIS A 34 7.06 0.20 11.75
CA HIS A 34 6.40 0.96 12.82
C HIS A 34 5.66 2.19 12.27
N GLU A 35 6.27 2.95 11.34
CA GLU A 35 5.59 4.09 10.70
C GLU A 35 4.35 3.65 9.89
N VAL A 36 4.40 2.49 9.23
CA VAL A 36 3.22 1.92 8.55
C VAL A 36 2.12 1.58 9.55
N THR A 37 2.50 1.02 10.70
CA THR A 37 1.57 0.65 11.78
C THR A 37 0.93 1.90 12.39
N ASP A 38 1.72 2.95 12.62
CA ASP A 38 1.25 4.23 13.12
C ASP A 38 0.28 4.88 12.12
N ALA A 39 0.63 4.92 10.83
CA ALA A 39 -0.22 5.47 9.78
C ALA A 39 -1.58 4.75 9.70
N VAL A 40 -1.60 3.43 9.83
CA VAL A 40 -2.86 2.66 9.92
C VAL A 40 -3.63 2.99 11.19
N SER A 41 -2.94 3.08 12.34
CA SER A 41 -3.56 3.31 13.64
C SER A 41 -4.14 4.72 13.78
N LEU A 42 -3.52 5.71 13.14
CA LEU A 42 -3.95 7.10 13.09
C LEU A 42 -4.99 7.37 11.99
N GLY A 43 -5.23 6.40 11.10
CA GLY A 43 -6.18 6.52 9.99
C GLY A 43 -5.64 7.25 8.75
N ASP A 44 -4.33 7.47 8.68
CA ASP A 44 -3.65 8.03 7.50
C ASP A 44 -3.57 7.04 6.32
N LEU A 45 -3.68 5.73 6.61
CA LEU A 45 -3.79 4.66 5.61
C LEU A 45 -5.03 3.81 5.85
N HIS A 46 -5.93 3.79 4.87
CA HIS A 46 -7.14 2.98 4.91
C HIS A 46 -6.85 1.52 4.59
N VAL A 47 -7.18 0.63 5.53
CA VAL A 47 -7.02 -0.82 5.36
C VAL A 47 -8.32 -1.45 4.89
N GLU A 48 -8.25 -2.12 3.75
CA GLU A 48 -9.31 -2.93 3.19
C GLU A 48 -8.99 -4.42 3.24
N ARG A 49 -9.97 -5.27 2.91
CA ARG A 49 -9.78 -6.71 2.72
C ARG A 49 -10.02 -7.10 1.26
N VAL A 50 -9.01 -7.72 0.65
CA VAL A 50 -9.10 -8.32 -0.69
C VAL A 50 -8.59 -9.75 -0.61
N SER A 51 -9.44 -10.71 -1.01
CA SER A 51 -9.11 -12.14 -0.99
C SER A 51 -8.55 -12.65 0.35
N GLY A 52 -9.06 -12.11 1.47
CA GLY A 52 -8.62 -12.46 2.82
C GLY A 52 -7.37 -11.72 3.32
N CYS A 53 -6.67 -10.99 2.45
CA CYS A 53 -5.50 -10.17 2.83
C CYS A 53 -5.93 -8.77 3.28
N LYS A 54 -5.25 -8.23 4.30
CA LYS A 54 -5.30 -6.81 4.62
C LYS A 54 -4.48 -6.04 3.59
N VAL A 55 -5.09 -5.09 2.92
CA VAL A 55 -4.47 -4.32 1.84
C VAL A 55 -4.68 -2.83 2.04
N VAL A 56 -3.85 -2.02 1.39
CA VAL A 56 -3.96 -0.56 1.30
C VAL A 56 -3.91 -0.15 -0.17
N GLU A 57 -4.62 0.91 -0.55
CA GLU A 57 -4.61 1.40 -1.93
C GLU A 57 -3.24 2.00 -2.25
N LEU A 58 -2.61 1.59 -3.36
CA LEU A 58 -1.26 2.04 -3.72
C LEU A 58 -1.18 3.57 -3.87
N ALA A 59 -2.22 4.19 -4.44
CA ALA A 59 -2.30 5.64 -4.60
C ALA A 59 -2.35 6.38 -3.25
N GLU A 60 -3.00 5.79 -2.24
CA GLU A 60 -3.04 6.35 -0.90
C GLU A 60 -1.68 6.27 -0.21
N VAL A 61 -0.98 5.15 -0.35
CA VAL A 61 0.36 5.00 0.22
C VAL A 61 1.35 5.97 -0.43
N MET A 62 1.29 6.16 -1.75
CA MET A 62 2.12 7.15 -2.45
C MET A 62 1.84 8.57 -1.93
N ARG A 63 0.56 8.92 -1.72
CA ARG A 63 0.17 10.21 -1.13
C ARG A 63 0.74 10.38 0.28
N TYR A 64 0.62 9.36 1.12
CA TYR A 64 1.17 9.37 2.48
C TYR A 64 2.69 9.63 2.48
N ILE A 65 3.44 8.97 1.61
CA ILE A 65 4.89 9.16 1.49
C ILE A 65 5.22 10.58 1.04
N SER A 66 4.55 11.09 0.01
CA SER A 66 4.77 12.47 -0.46
C SER A 66 4.51 13.51 0.63
N LEU A 67 3.44 13.34 1.42
CA LEU A 67 3.14 14.23 2.55
C LEU A 67 4.16 14.10 3.68
N ARG A 68 4.64 12.89 3.94
CA ARG A 68 5.68 12.64 4.95
C ARG A 68 7.01 13.29 4.56
N GLU A 69 7.41 13.20 3.29
CA GLU A 69 8.63 13.84 2.79
C GLU A 69 8.55 15.37 2.85
N ALA A 70 7.37 15.96 2.61
CA ALA A 70 7.17 17.40 2.73
C ALA A 70 7.21 17.92 4.18
N ARG A 71 7.10 17.04 5.18
CA ARG A 71 7.17 17.38 6.62
C ARG A 71 8.58 17.23 7.20
N LYS A 72 9.51 16.65 6.45
CA LYS A 72 10.93 16.51 6.82
C LYS A 72 11.70 17.76 6.41
#